data_AF-I3DY26-F1
#
_entry.id   AF-I3DY26-F1
#
_cell.length_a   1.000
_cell.length_b   1.000
_cell.length_c   1.000
_cell.angle_alpha   90.00
_cell.angle_beta   90.00
_cell.angle_gamma   90.00
#
_symmetry.space_group_name_H-M   'P 1'
#
loop_
_entity.id
_entity.type
_entity.pdbx_description
1 polymer ?
#
loop_
_entity_poly.entity_id
_entity_poly.type
_entity_poly.pdbx_seq_one_letter_code
_entity_poly.pdbx_strand_id
1 'polypeptide(L)' 'MICPICNRQLRSKKSIERGMGPVCARKLKEAEYQSETQKVK' A
#
# COMPACT_ATOMS: atom_id res chain seq x y z
N MET A 1 -8.22 7.81 10.61
CA MET A 1 -7.08 7.93 9.67
C MET A 1 -7.58 7.75 8.24
N ILE A 2 -7.06 8.53 7.29
CA ILE A 2 -7.39 8.47 5.86
C ILE A 2 -6.20 7.85 5.12
N CYS A 3 -6.45 6.97 4.14
CA CYS A 3 -5.38 6.41 3.31
C CYS A 3 -4.78 7.49 2.41
N PRO A 4 -3.44 7.71 2.38
CA PRO A 4 -2.82 8.76 1.57
C PRO A 4 -2.82 8.46 0.07
N ILE A 5 -3.06 7.21 -0.33
CA ILE A 5 -3.03 6.79 -1.75
C ILE A 5 -4.37 7.00 -2.44
N CYS A 6 -5.48 6.76 -1.73
CA CYS A 6 -6.82 6.75 -2.32
C CYS A 6 -7.83 7.62 -1.57
N ASN A 7 -7.38 8.34 -0.54
CA ASN A 7 -8.17 9.23 0.32
C ASN A 7 -9.42 8.58 0.96
N ARG A 8 -9.50 7.25 1.00
CA ARG A 8 -10.58 6.53 1.70
C ARG A 8 -10.31 6.43 3.19
N GLN A 9 -11.38 6.50 3.97
CA GLN A 9 -11.32 6.34 5.42
C GLN A 9 -10.94 4.91 5.82
N LEU A 10 -9.97 4.77 6.72
CA LEU A 10 -9.54 3.49 7.26
C LEU A 10 -10.44 3.11 8.43
N ARG A 11 -11.12 1.96 8.31
CA ARG A 11 -12.10 1.48 9.31
C ARG A 11 -11.56 0.41 10.25
N SER A 12 -10.65 -0.45 9.76
CA SER A 12 -10.10 -1.55 10.56
C SER A 12 -8.87 -1.11 11.34
N LYS A 13 -8.76 -1.55 12.60
CA LYS A 13 -7.63 -1.26 13.50
C LYS A 13 -6.27 -1.51 12.80
N LYS A 14 -6.13 -2.67 12.17
CA LYS A 14 -4.92 -3.05 11.41
C LYS A 14 -4.57 -2.10 10.27
N SER A 15 -5.56 -1.52 9.58
CA SER A 15 -5.30 -0.55 8.51
C SER A 15 -4.98 0.83 9.08
N ILE A 16 -5.60 1.20 10.19
CA ILE A 16 -5.32 2.44 10.92
C ILE A 16 -3.90 2.43 11.47
N GLU A 17 -3.47 1.34 12.13
CA GLU A 17 -2.12 1.15 12.67
C GLU A 17 -1.05 1.19 11.57
N ARG A 18 -1.36 0.65 10.38
CA ARG A 18 -0.48 0.74 9.20
C ARG A 18 -0.54 2.09 8.47
N GLY A 19 -1.49 2.97 8.81
CA GLY A 19 -1.74 4.21 8.09
C GLY A 19 -2.23 4.04 6.64
N MET A 20 -2.55 2.81 6.21
CA MET A 20 -2.85 2.49 4.81
C MET A 20 -3.86 1.34 4.68
N GLY A 21 -4.71 1.42 3.66
CA GLY A 21 -5.69 0.39 3.35
C GLY A 21 -5.04 -0.87 2.76
N PRO A 22 -5.66 -2.05 2.93
CA PRO A 22 -5.08 -3.33 2.51
C PRO A 22 -4.82 -3.42 1.00
N VAL A 23 -5.73 -2.85 0.19
CA VAL A 23 -5.58 -2.83 -1.27
C VAL A 23 -4.42 -1.95 -1.70
N CYS A 24 -4.30 -0.75 -1.13
CA CYS A 24 -3.20 0.17 -1.44
C CYS A 24 -1.85 -0.41 -1.01
N ALA A 25 -1.80 -1.05 0.17
CA ALA A 25 -0.59 -1.71 0.64
C ALA A 25 -0.15 -2.86 -0.28
N ARG A 26 -1.10 -3.62 -0.83
CA ARG A 26 -0.79 -4.68 -1.82
C ARG A 26 -0.22 -4.10 -3.12
N LYS A 27 -0.85 -3.04 -3.66
CA LYS A 27 -0.39 -2.39 -4.90
C LYS A 27 1.02 -1.82 -4.78
N LEU A 28 1.36 -1.23 -3.63
CA LEU A 28 2.72 -0.74 -3.36
C LEU A 28 3.75 -1.86 -3.38
N LYS A 29 3.47 -2.97 -2.70
CA LYS A 29 4.34 -4.15 -2.73
C LYS A 29 4.51 -4.74 -4.12
N GLU A 30 3.43 -4.79 -4.90
CA GLU A 30 3.49 -5.27 -6.29
C GLU A 30 4.34 -4.34 -7.17
N ALA A 31 4.24 -3.02 -6.97
CA ALA A 31 5.06 -2.03 -7.67
C ALA A 31 6.54 -2.11 -7.27
N GLU A 32 6.84 -2.26 -5.98
CA GLU A 32 8.21 -2.48 -5.48
C GLU A 32 8.82 -3.74 -6.11
N TYR A 33 8.08 -4.86 -6.10
CA TYR A 33 8.52 -6.12 -6.69
C TYR A 33 8.78 -6.03 -8.20
N GLN A 34 7.91 -5.35 -8.94
CA GLN A 34 8.13 -5.09 -10.37
C GLN A 34 9.31 -4.15 -10.64
N SER A 35 9.63 -3.25 -9.71
CA SER A 35 10.79 -2.35 -9.84
C SER A 35 12.11 -3.06 -9.53
N GLU A 36 12.12 -4.02 -8.60
CA GLU A 36 13.30 -4.81 -8.26
C GLU A 36 13.69 -5.77 -9.39
N THR A 37 12.70 -6.41 -10.02
CA THR A 37 12.93 -7.33 -11.14
C THR A 37 13.48 -6.66 -12.39
N GLN A 38 13.28 -5.35 -12.57
CA GLN A 38 13.79 -4.60 -13.71
C GLN A 38 15.23 -4.07 -13.55
N LYS A 39 15.79 -4.09 -12.34
CA LYS A 39 17.16 -3.61 -12.07
C LYS A 39 18.25 -4.68 -12.26
N VAL A 40 17.87 -5.91 -12.63
CA VAL A 40 18.80 -7.05 -12.81
C VAL A 40 18.94 -7.44 -14.29
N LYS A 41 18.64 -6.54 -15.23
CA LYS A 41 18.75 -6.80 -16.66
C LYS A 41 19.81 -5.94 -17.33
#